data_AF-A0A534BQU0-F1
#
_entry.id   AF-A0A534BQU0-F1
#
_cell.length_a   1.000
_cell.length_b   1.000
_cell.length_c   1.000
_cell.angle_alpha   90.00
_cell.angle_beta   90.00
_cell.angle_gamma   90.00
#
_symmetry.space_group_name_H-M   'P 1'
#
loop_
_entity.id
_entity.type
_entity.pdbx_description
1 polymer ?
#
loop_
_entity_poly.entity_id
_entity_poly.type
_entity_poly.pdbx_seq_one_letter_code
_entity_poly.pdbx_strand_id
1 'polypeptide(L)'
;MSLKTERKMRIFEDDAYLSLDLQQKIVTLIRKRTAADGPGPLPVTIEEQSLEPGDALKAEIDSFLECARGGRPPVVPGEAGLVALETAMRITEQVNRSLEARRARA
;
A
#
# COMPACT_ATOMS: atom_id res chain seq x y z
N MET A 1 23.56 -2.79 7.20
CA MET A 1 22.35 -3.55 6.83
C MET A 1 21.24 -3.17 7.80
N SER A 2 20.06 -2.78 7.31
CA SER A 2 18.89 -2.60 8.19
C SER A 2 18.45 -4.00 8.65
N LEU A 3 18.57 -4.26 9.94
CA LEU A 3 18.27 -5.57 10.56
C LEU A 3 16.76 -5.79 10.81
N LYS A 4 15.92 -4.81 10.47
CA LYS A 4 14.48 -4.86 10.71
C LYS A 4 13.72 -4.96 9.39
N THR A 5 13.03 -6.09 9.19
CA THR A 5 12.01 -6.22 8.15
C THR A 5 10.82 -5.36 8.57
N GLU A 6 10.49 -4.35 7.77
CA GLU A 6 9.32 -3.49 7.98
C GLU A 6 8.47 -3.47 6.71
N ARG A 7 7.17 -3.74 6.84
CA ARG A 7 6.20 -3.69 5.75
C ARG A 7 5.08 -2.73 6.13
N LYS A 8 5.40 -1.44 6.19
CA LYS A 8 4.44 -0.38 6.51
C LYS A 8 4.20 0.51 5.30
N MET A 9 2.94 0.82 5.04
CA MET A 9 2.52 1.82 4.05
C MET A 9 1.76 2.92 4.78
N ARG A 10 2.02 4.18 4.42
CA ARG A 10 1.30 5.34 4.95
C ARG A 10 0.70 6.12 3.79
N ILE A 11 -0.57 6.48 3.91
CA ILE A 11 -1.32 7.27 2.92
C ILE A 11 -1.78 8.54 3.63
N PHE A 12 -1.53 9.68 3.00
CA PHE A 12 -1.83 11.00 3.54
C PHE A 12 -2.84 11.66 2.60
N GLU A 13 -3.99 12.02 3.16
CA GLU A 13 -5.05 12.78 2.52
C GLU A 13 -5.22 14.11 3.28
N ASP A 14 -5.92 15.07 2.70
CA ASP A 14 -6.10 16.40 3.30
C ASP A 14 -6.83 16.36 4.66
N ASP A 15 -7.73 15.38 4.84
CA ASP A 15 -8.53 15.19 6.05
C ASP A 15 -8.23 13.89 6.80
N ALA A 16 -7.33 13.05 6.28
CA ALA A 16 -7.10 11.72 6.83
C ALA A 16 -5.64 11.23 6.70
N TYR A 17 -5.27 10.33 7.61
CA TYR A 17 -4.02 9.61 7.61
C TYR A 17 -4.32 8.13 7.79
N LEU A 18 -3.80 7.31 6.89
CA LEU A 18 -3.92 5.86 6.94
C LEU A 18 -2.55 5.23 7.14
N SER A 19 -2.42 4.39 8.16
CA SER A 19 -1.23 3.58 8.41
C SER A 19 -1.58 2.10 8.27
N LEU A 20 -0.94 1.42 7.33
CA LEU A 20 -1.10 0.00 7.06
C LEU A 20 0.17 -0.73 7.52
N ASP A 21 0.09 -1.51 8.58
CA ASP A 21 1.12 -2.50 8.92
C ASP A 21 0.76 -3.83 8.24
N LEU A 22 1.35 -4.08 7.08
CA LEU A 22 1.08 -5.26 6.26
C LEU A 22 1.66 -6.55 6.86
N GLN A 23 2.56 -6.43 7.83
CA GLN A 23 3.13 -7.58 8.52
C GLN A 23 2.25 -8.01 9.70
N GLN A 24 1.79 -7.06 10.51
CA GLN A 24 0.85 -7.31 11.61
C GLN A 24 -0.62 -7.36 11.15
N LYS A 25 -0.89 -6.97 9.89
CA LYS A 25 -2.23 -6.85 9.31
C LYS A 25 -3.11 -5.86 10.09
N ILE A 26 -2.54 -4.72 10.49
CA ILE A 26 -3.24 -3.67 11.23
C ILE A 26 -3.41 -2.45 10.33
N VAL A 27 -4.62 -1.88 10.34
CA VAL A 27 -4.94 -0.60 9.70
C VAL A 27 -5.31 0.39 10.78
N THR A 28 -4.65 1.55 10.78
CA THR A 28 -5.02 2.70 11.60
C THR A 28 -5.48 3.83 10.69
N LEU A 29 -6.72 4.27 10.86
CA LEU A 29 -7.29 5.45 10.21
C LEU A 29 -7.40 6.58 11.25
N ILE A 30 -6.77 7.71 10.95
CA ILE A 30 -6.90 8.95 11.70
C ILE A 30 -7.60 9.95 10.79
N ARG A 31 -8.74 10.49 11.19
CA ARG A 31 -9.51 11.44 10.38
C ARG A 31 -9.83 12.71 11.17
N LYS A 32 -9.84 13.88 10.53
CA LYS A 32 -10.32 15.12 11.15
C LYS A 32 -11.77 14.96 11.60
N ARG A 33 -12.05 15.44 12.81
CA ARG A 33 -13.39 15.42 13.36
C ARG A 33 -14.30 16.40 12.62
N THR A 34 -15.54 16.00 12.42
CA THR A 34 -16.64 16.80 11.87
C THR A 34 -17.64 17.18 12.96
N ALA A 35 -18.57 18.08 12.65
CA ALA A 35 -19.62 18.46 13.59
C ALA A 35 -20.52 17.28 14.01
N ALA A 36 -20.61 16.23 13.18
CA ALA A 36 -21.44 15.04 13.45
C ALA A 36 -20.84 14.10 14.51
N ASP A 37 -19.53 14.17 14.76
CA ASP A 37 -18.82 13.28 15.69
C ASP A 37 -18.95 13.69 17.16
N GLY A 38 -19.62 14.82 17.42
CA GLY A 38 -19.79 15.40 18.76
C GLY A 38 -18.49 15.92 19.38
N PRO A 39 -18.54 16.45 20.61
CA PRO A 39 -17.36 16.97 21.30
C PRO A 39 -16.40 15.85 21.72
N GLY A 40 -15.10 16.15 21.75
CA GLY A 40 -14.09 15.20 22.22
C GLY A 40 -12.72 15.83 22.40
N PRO A 41 -11.80 15.12 23.06
CA PRO A 41 -10.54 15.68 23.54
C PRO A 41 -9.53 15.95 22.43
N LEU A 42 -9.67 15.25 21.30
CA LEU A 42 -8.81 15.39 20.13
C LEU A 42 -9.63 15.91 18.95
N PRO A 43 -9.03 16.74 18.07
CA PRO A 43 -9.68 17.25 16.85
C PRO A 43 -9.80 16.17 15.76
N VAL A 44 -9.53 14.91 16.08
CA VAL A 44 -9.54 13.77 15.17
C VAL A 44 -10.29 12.58 15.77
N THR A 45 -10.77 11.69 14.92
CA THR A 45 -11.15 10.32 15.26
C THR A 45 -10.00 9.38 14.92
N ILE A 46 -9.84 8.33 15.72
CA ILE A 46 -8.81 7.30 15.50
C ILE A 46 -9.52 5.96 15.55
N GLU A 47 -9.43 5.23 14.45
CA GLU A 47 -9.98 3.89 14.28
C GLU A 47 -8.82 2.94 13.98
N GLU A 48 -8.72 1.87 14.76
CA GLU A 48 -7.76 0.80 14.52
C GLU A 48 -8.52 -0.50 14.29
N GLN A 49 -8.15 -1.19 13.21
CA GLN A 49 -8.74 -2.46 12.83
C GLN A 49 -7.64 -3.47 12.51
N SER A 50 -7.74 -4.65 13.12
CA SER A 50 -6.99 -5.82 12.67
C SER A 50 -7.71 -6.48 11.50
N LEU A 51 -6.99 -6.78 10.43
CA LEU A 51 -7.53 -7.48 9.27
C LEU A 51 -7.49 -8.98 9.53
N GLU A 52 -8.59 -9.65 9.16
CA GLU A 52 -8.71 -11.09 9.29
C GLU A 52 -7.57 -11.81 8.54
N PRO A 53 -6.94 -12.83 9.15
CA PRO A 53 -5.94 -13.61 8.48
C PRO A 53 -6.57 -14.47 7.38
N GLY A 54 -6.35 -14.08 6.13
CA GLY A 54 -6.67 -14.89 4.94
C GLY A 54 -5.44 -15.41 4.19
N ASP A 55 -5.66 -16.42 3.35
CA ASP A 55 -4.70 -16.85 2.33
C ASP A 55 -4.86 -15.94 1.09
N ALA A 56 -3.98 -14.93 1.01
CA ALA A 56 -4.01 -13.97 -0.07
C ALA A 56 -3.74 -14.60 -1.44
N LEU A 57 -2.88 -15.63 -1.51
CA LEU A 57 -2.55 -16.31 -2.76
C LEU A 57 -3.75 -17.13 -3.24
N LYS A 58 -4.41 -17.85 -2.32
CA LYS A 58 -5.64 -18.56 -2.65
C LYS A 58 -6.72 -17.59 -3.17
N ALA A 59 -6.93 -16.46 -2.48
CA ALA A 59 -7.92 -15.46 -2.87
C ALA A 59 -7.62 -14.87 -4.27
N GLU A 60 -6.35 -14.63 -4.58
CA GLU A 60 -5.91 -14.18 -5.90
C GLU A 60 -6.20 -15.22 -6.99
N ILE A 61 -5.86 -16.49 -6.77
CA ILE A 61 -6.10 -17.59 -7.72
C ILE A 61 -7.60 -17.79 -7.94
N ASP A 62 -8.40 -17.79 -6.88
CA ASP A 62 -9.86 -17.92 -6.98
C ASP A 62 -10.44 -16.78 -7.84
N SER A 63 -10.01 -15.54 -7.59
CA SER A 63 -10.43 -14.37 -8.37
C SER A 63 -10.03 -14.48 -9.84
N PHE A 64 -8.81 -14.96 -10.13
CA PHE A 64 -8.35 -15.19 -11.50
C PHE A 64 -9.21 -16.22 -12.23
N LEU A 65 -9.49 -17.36 -11.59
CA LEU A 65 -10.31 -18.43 -12.18
C LEU A 65 -11.75 -17.97 -12.44
N GLU A 66 -12.32 -17.17 -11.56
CA GLU A 66 -13.64 -16.56 -11.76
C GLU A 66 -13.64 -15.58 -12.95
N CYS A 67 -12.59 -14.76 -13.11
CA CYS A 67 -12.43 -13.89 -14.28
C CYS A 67 -12.37 -14.72 -15.57
N ALA A 68 -11.54 -15.75 -15.58
CA ALA A 68 -11.35 -16.61 -16.75
C ALA A 68 -12.64 -17.35 -17.15
N ARG A 69 -13.42 -17.81 -16.17
CA ARG A 69 -14.70 -18.50 -16.43
C ARG A 69 -15.83 -17.54 -16.82
N GLY A 70 -15.94 -16.42 -16.11
CA GLY A 70 -17.07 -15.50 -16.22
C GLY A 70 -16.89 -14.37 -17.23
N GLY A 71 -15.69 -14.19 -17.79
CA GLY A 71 -15.38 -13.08 -18.68
C GLY A 71 -15.39 -11.72 -17.98
N ARG A 72 -15.35 -11.68 -16.63
CA ARG A 72 -15.29 -10.43 -15.87
C ARG A 72 -13.86 -9.85 -15.91
N PRO A 73 -13.70 -8.51 -15.92
CA PRO A 73 -12.38 -7.90 -15.83
C PRO A 73 -11.65 -8.32 -14.53
N PRO A 74 -10.35 -8.63 -14.59
CA PRO A 74 -9.56 -8.89 -13.40
C PRO A 74 -9.36 -7.62 -12.57
N VAL A 75 -9.19 -7.78 -11.25
CA VAL A 75 -8.89 -6.68 -10.32
C VAL A 75 -7.60 -5.95 -10.73
N VAL A 76 -6.63 -6.70 -11.26
CA VAL A 76 -5.39 -6.17 -11.83
C VAL A 76 -5.29 -6.63 -13.29
N PRO A 77 -5.60 -5.77 -14.28
CA PRO A 77 -5.43 -6.11 -15.69
C PRO A 77 -3.95 -6.12 -16.10
N GLY A 78 -3.65 -6.76 -17.24
CA GLY A 78 -2.27 -6.90 -17.73
C GLY A 78 -1.58 -5.55 -17.97
N GLU A 79 -2.34 -4.57 -18.44
CA GLU A 79 -1.89 -3.20 -18.66
C GLU A 79 -1.45 -2.52 -17.36
N ALA A 80 -2.13 -2.78 -16.24
CA ALA A 80 -1.72 -2.29 -14.94
C ALA A 80 -0.38 -2.92 -14.50
N GLY A 81 -0.18 -4.21 -14.79
CA GLY A 81 1.09 -4.91 -14.56
C GLY A 81 2.23 -4.32 -15.40
N LEU A 82 1.97 -3.99 -16.67
CA LEU A 82 2.95 -3.35 -17.55
C LEU A 82 3.36 -1.97 -17.00
N VAL A 83 2.40 -1.13 -16.62
CA VAL A 83 2.67 0.21 -16.04
C VAL A 83 3.49 0.10 -14.76
N ALA A 84 3.17 -0.86 -13.89
CA ALA A 84 3.96 -1.11 -12.67
C ALA A 84 5.40 -1.52 -12.99
N LEU A 85 5.59 -2.43 -13.96
CA LEU A 85 6.91 -2.89 -14.38
C LEU A 85 7.76 -1.76 -14.97
N GLU A 86 7.20 -0.97 -15.88
CA GLU A 86 7.90 0.19 -16.46
C GLU A 86 8.33 1.18 -15.38
N THR A 87 7.47 1.43 -14.40
CA THR A 87 7.76 2.32 -13.28
C THR A 87 8.92 1.78 -12.43
N ALA A 88 8.90 0.47 -12.12
CA ALA A 88 9.99 -0.17 -11.39
C ALA A 88 11.32 -0.05 -12.13
N MET A 89 11.34 -0.28 -13.45
CA MET A 89 12.55 -0.13 -14.27
C MET A 89 13.12 1.30 -14.22
N ARG A 90 12.25 2.32 -14.35
CA ARG A 90 12.67 3.74 -14.27
C ARG A 90 13.28 4.07 -12.91
N ILE A 91 12.71 3.56 -11.83
CA ILE A 91 13.25 3.76 -10.47
C ILE A 91 14.62 3.08 -10.33
N THR A 92 14.73 1.82 -10.75
CA THR A 92 15.99 1.06 -10.70
C THR A 92 17.11 1.78 -11.46
N GLU A 93 16.81 2.30 -12.65
CA GLU A 93 17.77 3.05 -13.45
C GLU A 93 18.24 4.33 -12.72
N GLN A 94 17.31 5.10 -12.14
CA GLN A 94 17.64 6.31 -11.37
C GLN A 94 18.51 6.01 -10.14
N VAL A 95 18.20 4.92 -9.42
CA VAL A 95 18.99 4.48 -8.27
C VAL A 95 20.42 4.14 -8.70
N ASN A 96 20.58 3.36 -9.78
CA ASN A 96 21.91 2.97 -10.27
C ASN A 96 22.74 4.19 -10.68
N ARG A 97 22.16 5.11 -11.47
CA ARG A 97 22.82 6.37 -11.84
C ARG A 97 23.24 7.18 -10.61
N SER A 98 22.38 7.27 -9.59
CA SER A 98 22.71 7.98 -8.35
C SER A 98 23.85 7.31 -7.58
N LEU A 99 23.95 5.98 -7.59
CA LEU A 99 25.02 5.25 -6.92
C LEU A 99 26.37 5.42 -7.63
N GLU A 100 26.38 5.37 -8.96
CA GLU A 100 27.58 5.63 -9.77
C GLU A 100 28.11 7.04 -9.55
N ALA A 101 27.22 8.05 -9.60
CA ALA A 101 27.59 9.44 -9.36
C ALA A 101 28.16 9.66 -7.94
N ARG A 102 27.67 8.93 -6.92
CA ARG A 102 28.21 8.99 -5.56
C ARG A 102 29.59 8.34 -5.46
N ARG A 103 29.81 7.21 -6.14
CA ARG A 103 31.11 6.53 -6.19
C ARG A 103 32.17 7.36 -6.90
N ALA A 104 31.83 8.05 -7.98
CA ALA A 104 32.75 8.91 -8.71
C ALA A 104 33.17 10.19 -7.94
N ARG A 105 32.45 10.54 -6.87
CA ARG A 105 32.73 11.70 -6.00
C ARG A 105 33.48 11.33 -4.72
N ALA A 106 33.65 10.05 -4.44
CA ALA A 106 34.37 9.52 -3.29
C ALA A 106 35.80 9.15 -3.69
#